data_AF-A0A7W0H5I8-F1
#
_entry.id   AF-A0A7W0H5I8-F1
#
_cell.length_a   1.000
_cell.length_b   1.000
_cell.length_c   1.000
_cell.angle_alpha   90.00
_cell.angle_beta   90.00
_cell.angle_gamma   90.00
#
_symmetry.space_group_name_H-M   'P 1'
#
loop_
_entity.id
_entity.type
_entity.pdbx_description
1 polymer ?
#
loop_
_entity_poly.entity_id
_entity_poly.type
_entity_poly.pdbx_seq_one_letter_code
_entity_poly.pdbx_strand_id
1 'polypeptide(L)'
;MLGIAVFGAGVAAVFTTENGTGAAALLAIGAAFSVVAVLGDRVQSVELGGVNLTLRDIARETFALAKEAEQRGDDTTAQRLRTVANELDELASEYRRLRRAMRSGPERTRALEHVVTEAASLSRSDALEPVDVATWFDEGTPEARITALGLMQGNPRLRDFDAALHAIENLQSAFEQYHGLHLAEMTLPELTRGQRAELTVVVERALRSFGYAATATGEKPEGASSER
;
A
#
# COMPACT_ATOMS: atom_id res chain seq x y z
N MET A 1 16.40 -29.74 12.32
CA MET A 1 16.97 -30.32 13.56
C MET A 1 18.51 -30.33 13.58
N LEU A 2 19.20 -30.58 12.46
CA LEU A 2 20.68 -30.58 12.40
C LEU A 2 21.33 -29.22 12.75
N GLY A 3 20.68 -28.09 12.42
CA GLY A 3 21.20 -26.75 12.70
C GLY A 3 21.22 -26.35 14.18
N ILE A 4 20.28 -26.87 14.98
CA ILE A 4 20.19 -26.56 16.43
C ILE A 4 21.33 -27.25 17.19
N ALA A 5 21.71 -28.46 16.78
CA ALA A 5 22.82 -29.20 17.38
C ALA A 5 24.19 -28.55 17.07
N VAL A 6 24.38 -28.07 15.84
CA VAL A 6 25.63 -27.36 15.45
C VAL A 6 25.75 -26.01 16.16
N PHE A 7 24.63 -25.30 16.34
CA PHE A 7 24.60 -24.05 17.11
C PHE A 7 24.93 -24.28 18.60
N GLY A 8 24.33 -25.30 19.22
CA GLY A 8 24.62 -25.66 20.62
C GLY A 8 26.07 -26.08 20.87
N ALA A 9 26.66 -26.85 19.94
CA ALA A 9 28.06 -27.27 20.02
C ALA A 9 29.03 -26.09 19.86
N GLY A 10 28.72 -25.13 18.98
CA GLY A 10 29.51 -23.91 18.81
C GLY A 10 29.49 -23.00 20.03
N VAL A 11 28.32 -22.85 20.68
CA VAL A 11 28.18 -22.07 21.92
C VAL A 11 28.98 -22.71 23.07
N ALA A 12 28.87 -24.03 23.26
CA ALA A 12 29.59 -24.73 24.31
C ALA A 12 31.13 -24.67 24.16
N ALA A 13 31.64 -24.79 22.92
CA ALA A 13 33.07 -24.73 22.64
C ALA A 13 33.72 -23.37 22.97
N VAL A 14 32.94 -22.28 22.87
CA VAL A 14 33.42 -20.94 23.24
C VAL A 14 33.49 -20.75 24.76
N PHE A 15 32.64 -21.42 25.54
CA PHE A 15 32.69 -21.37 27.01
C PHE A 15 33.78 -22.24 27.63
N THR A 16 34.30 -23.25 26.91
CA THR A 16 35.39 -24.11 27.39
C THR A 16 36.79 -23.57 27.04
N THR A 17 36.89 -22.51 26.25
CA THR A 17 38.18 -21.94 25.84
C THR A 17 38.45 -20.66 26.64
N GLU A 18 39.55 -20.61 27.39
CA GLU A 18 39.98 -19.46 28.20
C GLU A 18 40.39 -18.27 27.32
N ASN A 19 39.43 -17.63 26.66
CA ASN A 19 39.64 -16.40 25.91
C ASN A 19 38.51 -15.43 26.25
N GLY A 20 38.74 -14.55 27.23
CA GLY A 20 37.79 -13.50 27.63
C GLY A 20 37.33 -12.62 26.45
N THR A 21 38.09 -12.58 25.36
CA THR A 21 37.77 -11.90 24.11
C THR A 21 36.61 -12.55 23.34
N GLY A 22 36.46 -13.88 23.40
CA GLY A 22 35.39 -14.61 22.69
C GLY A 22 34.01 -14.40 23.32
N ALA A 23 33.96 -14.38 24.65
CA ALA A 23 32.74 -14.07 25.39
C ALA A 23 32.28 -12.61 25.18
N ALA A 24 33.24 -11.67 25.13
CA ALA A 24 32.95 -10.26 24.87
C ALA A 24 32.36 -10.03 23.46
N ALA A 25 32.88 -10.72 22.43
CA ALA A 25 32.37 -10.62 21.07
C ALA A 25 30.94 -11.18 20.93
N LEU A 26 30.64 -12.31 21.58
CA LEU A 26 29.29 -12.91 21.57
C LEU A 26 28.28 -12.05 22.33
N LEU A 27 28.68 -11.43 23.44
CA LEU A 27 27.82 -10.47 24.15
C LEU A 27 27.54 -9.23 23.31
N ALA A 28 28.54 -8.72 22.57
CA ALA A 28 28.34 -7.58 21.68
C ALA A 28 27.40 -7.92 20.51
N ILE A 29 27.55 -9.09 19.91
CA ILE A 29 26.66 -9.56 18.82
C ILE A 29 25.26 -9.84 19.36
N GLY A 30 25.13 -10.49 20.51
CA GLY A 30 23.83 -10.75 21.17
C GLY A 30 23.13 -9.46 21.58
N ALA A 31 23.87 -8.46 22.06
CA ALA A 31 23.35 -7.12 22.36
C ALA A 31 22.93 -6.41 21.07
N ALA A 32 23.71 -6.48 19.99
CA ALA A 32 23.36 -5.91 18.70
C ALA A 32 22.09 -6.55 18.12
N PHE A 33 21.95 -7.88 18.17
CA PHE A 33 20.73 -8.58 17.76
C PHE A 33 19.55 -8.30 18.69
N SER A 34 19.78 -8.08 19.99
CA SER A 34 18.71 -7.67 20.92
C SER A 34 18.25 -6.25 20.63
N VAL A 35 19.16 -5.34 20.28
CA VAL A 35 18.83 -3.99 19.80
C VAL A 35 18.06 -4.08 18.48
N VAL A 36 18.47 -4.92 17.53
CA VAL A 36 17.75 -5.14 16.27
C VAL A 36 16.40 -5.85 16.47
N ALA A 37 16.24 -6.72 17.47
CA ALA A 37 14.95 -7.35 17.79
C ALA A 37 14.00 -6.36 18.49
N VAL A 38 14.52 -5.56 19.42
CA VAL A 38 13.75 -4.52 20.13
C VAL A 38 13.39 -3.34 19.22
N LEU A 39 14.26 -3.00 18.24
CA LEU A 39 13.92 -2.03 17.20
C LEU A 39 13.16 -2.65 16.02
N GLY A 40 13.32 -3.95 15.75
CA GLY A 40 12.63 -4.67 14.67
C GLY A 40 11.12 -4.71 14.90
N ASP A 41 10.69 -4.92 16.15
CA ASP A 41 9.29 -4.79 16.57
C ASP A 41 8.79 -3.34 16.55
N ARG A 42 9.68 -2.33 16.62
CA ARG A 42 9.30 -0.91 16.59
C ARG A 42 9.23 -0.29 15.20
N VAL A 43 9.74 -0.96 14.17
CA VAL A 43 9.60 -0.51 12.77
C VAL A 43 8.33 -1.08 12.13
N GLN A 44 7.67 -2.06 12.75
CA GLN A 44 6.42 -2.65 12.25
C GLN A 44 5.13 -2.17 12.91
N SER A 45 5.18 -1.50 14.06
CA SER A 45 3.97 -0.94 14.66
C SER A 45 4.30 0.08 15.75
N VAL A 46 4.43 1.34 15.36
CA VAL A 46 3.82 2.38 16.20
C VAL A 46 2.36 2.36 15.77
N GLU A 47 1.56 1.66 16.57
CA GLU A 47 0.11 1.51 16.43
C GLU A 47 -0.57 2.83 16.05
N LEU A 48 -0.82 3.07 14.76
CA LEU A 48 -2.02 3.77 14.31
C LEU A 48 -3.14 2.71 14.30
N GLY A 49 -3.50 2.25 15.49
CA GLY A 49 -4.32 1.06 15.70
C GLY A 49 -5.63 1.10 14.93
N GLY A 50 -5.71 0.40 13.79
CA GLY A 50 -6.94 0.19 13.02
C GLY A 50 -7.76 1.45 12.74
N VAL A 51 -7.15 2.63 12.78
CA VAL A 51 -7.83 3.89 12.53
C VAL A 51 -7.97 4.00 11.02
N ASN A 52 -9.21 4.02 10.53
CA ASN A 52 -9.49 4.36 9.14
C ASN A 52 -8.95 5.76 8.84
N LEU A 53 -7.75 5.84 8.27
CA LEU A 53 -7.08 7.09 7.95
C LEU A 53 -7.89 7.79 6.85
N THR A 54 -8.38 9.00 7.13
CA THR A 54 -9.10 9.77 6.12
C THR A 54 -8.12 10.56 5.27
N LEU A 55 -8.44 10.76 3.99
CA LEU A 55 -7.60 11.60 3.12
C LEU A 55 -7.47 13.04 3.64
N ARG A 56 -8.42 13.49 4.44
CA ARG A 56 -8.34 14.78 5.15
C ARG A 56 -7.36 14.76 6.31
N ASP A 57 -7.20 13.64 7.00
CA ASP A 57 -6.22 13.53 8.08
C ASP A 57 -4.81 13.52 7.49
N ILE A 58 -4.60 12.83 6.37
CA ILE A 58 -3.37 12.93 5.56
C ILE A 58 -3.09 14.39 5.19
N ALA A 59 -4.06 15.08 4.59
CA ALA A 59 -3.88 16.49 4.22
C ALA A 59 -3.49 17.38 5.41
N ARG A 60 -4.11 17.17 6.58
CA ARG A 60 -3.77 17.92 7.81
C ARG A 60 -2.36 17.64 8.29
N GLU A 61 -1.93 16.39 8.25
CA GLU A 61 -0.56 16.00 8.61
C GLU A 61 0.46 16.62 7.65
N THR A 62 0.21 16.55 6.34
CA THR A 62 1.04 17.22 5.34
C THR A 62 1.12 18.74 5.56
N PHE A 63 0.02 19.38 5.98
CA PHE A 63 0.03 20.79 6.40
C PHE A 63 0.88 21.05 7.65
N ALA A 64 0.88 20.13 8.62
CA ALA A 64 1.71 20.26 9.82
C ALA A 64 3.20 20.18 9.43
N LEU A 65 3.58 19.21 8.61
CA LEU A 65 4.93 19.07 8.06
C LEU A 65 5.36 20.32 7.28
N ALA A 66 4.45 20.93 6.52
CA ALA A 66 4.72 22.18 5.83
C ALA A 66 5.05 23.34 6.78
N LYS A 67 4.32 23.45 7.91
CA LYS A 67 4.61 24.46 8.94
C LYS A 67 5.95 24.21 9.63
N GLU A 68 6.30 22.96 9.88
CA GLU A 68 7.60 22.60 10.46
C GLU A 68 8.76 22.92 9.52
N ALA A 69 8.58 22.71 8.21
CA ALA A 69 9.57 23.12 7.21
C ALA A 69 9.77 24.65 7.19
N GLU A 70 8.68 25.42 7.24
CA GLU A 70 8.74 26.89 7.33
C GLU A 70 9.45 27.36 8.61
N GLN A 71 9.17 26.74 9.76
CA GLN A 71 9.84 27.06 11.02
C GLN A 71 11.35 26.79 10.98
N ARG A 72 11.79 25.83 10.15
CA ARG A 72 13.20 25.54 9.89
C ARG A 72 13.83 26.44 8.81
N GLY A 73 13.06 27.35 8.22
CA GLY A 73 13.49 28.23 7.14
C GLY A 73 13.56 27.54 5.77
N ASP A 74 12.95 26.37 5.61
CA ASP A 74 12.85 25.67 4.33
C ASP A 74 11.52 26.01 3.62
N ASP A 75 11.46 27.23 3.09
CA ASP A 75 10.28 27.77 2.42
C ASP A 75 9.90 26.97 1.16
N THR A 76 10.88 26.37 0.49
CA THR A 76 10.64 25.58 -0.74
C THR A 76 9.90 24.29 -0.41
N THR A 77 10.37 23.55 0.61
CA THR A 77 9.68 22.33 1.07
C THR A 77 8.32 22.68 1.67
N ALA A 78 8.22 23.75 2.46
CA ALA A 78 6.96 24.21 3.03
C ALA A 78 5.92 24.50 1.95
N GLN A 79 6.29 25.20 0.88
CA GLN A 79 5.36 25.52 -0.21
C GLN A 79 4.91 24.27 -0.97
N ARG A 80 5.82 23.32 -1.24
CA ARG A 80 5.48 22.05 -1.90
C ARG A 80 4.49 21.24 -1.07
N LEU A 81 4.77 21.07 0.21
CA LEU A 81 3.90 20.32 1.13
C LEU A 81 2.52 20.99 1.26
N ARG A 82 2.43 22.32 1.27
CA ARG A 82 1.13 23.02 1.23
C ARG A 82 0.34 22.74 -0.03
N THR A 83 0.98 22.75 -1.20
CA THR A 83 0.31 22.43 -2.46
C THR A 83 -0.26 21.02 -2.41
N VAL A 84 0.56 20.03 -2.03
CA VAL A 84 0.11 18.64 -1.90
C VAL A 84 -1.04 18.52 -0.89
N ALA A 85 -0.94 19.15 0.27
CA ALA A 85 -1.98 19.11 1.29
C ALA A 85 -3.32 19.70 0.80
N ASN A 86 -3.28 20.82 0.06
CA ASN A 86 -4.49 21.40 -0.55
C ASN A 86 -5.11 20.45 -1.57
N GLU A 87 -4.30 19.88 -2.47
CA GLU A 87 -4.79 18.96 -3.51
C GLU A 87 -5.40 17.69 -2.89
N LEU A 88 -4.79 17.13 -1.84
CA LEU A 88 -5.34 15.99 -1.11
C LEU A 88 -6.68 16.31 -0.44
N ASP A 89 -6.85 17.48 0.19
CA ASP A 89 -8.12 17.87 0.82
C ASP A 89 -9.23 18.12 -0.23
N GLU A 90 -8.88 18.66 -1.39
CA GLU A 90 -9.79 18.84 -2.52
C GLU A 90 -10.26 17.50 -3.08
N LEU A 91 -9.33 16.57 -3.36
CA LEU A 91 -9.63 15.22 -3.82
C LEU A 91 -10.53 14.47 -2.82
N ALA A 92 -10.24 14.59 -1.52
CA ALA A 92 -11.06 13.99 -0.46
C ALA A 92 -12.50 14.50 -0.49
N SER A 93 -12.65 15.81 -0.65
CA SER A 93 -13.94 16.48 -0.66
C SER A 93 -14.74 16.14 -1.91
N GLU A 94 -14.08 16.09 -3.07
CA GLU A 94 -14.70 15.72 -4.34
C GLU A 94 -15.15 14.26 -4.37
N TYR A 95 -14.26 13.32 -4.02
CA TYR A 95 -14.59 11.90 -4.00
C TYR A 95 -15.84 11.62 -3.14
N ARG A 96 -15.84 12.14 -1.92
CA ARG A 96 -16.94 11.95 -0.97
C ARG A 96 -18.23 12.58 -1.47
N ARG A 97 -18.15 13.77 -2.08
CA ARG A 97 -19.30 14.46 -2.69
C ARG A 97 -19.89 13.61 -3.82
N LEU A 98 -19.08 13.17 -4.78
CA LEU A 98 -19.51 12.37 -5.92
C LEU A 98 -20.12 11.03 -5.47
N ARG A 99 -19.46 10.32 -4.55
CA ARG A 99 -19.93 9.01 -4.08
C ARG A 99 -21.26 9.09 -3.30
N ARG A 100 -21.51 10.19 -2.58
CA ARG A 100 -22.77 10.42 -1.84
C ARG A 100 -23.90 10.97 -2.70
N ALA A 101 -23.59 11.89 -3.61
CA ALA A 101 -24.60 12.60 -4.40
C ALA A 101 -25.10 11.79 -5.61
N MET A 102 -24.27 10.90 -6.15
CA MET A 102 -24.58 10.16 -7.37
C MET A 102 -24.91 8.69 -7.08
N ARG A 103 -25.99 8.21 -7.70
CA ARG A 103 -26.30 6.77 -7.72
C ARG A 103 -25.21 6.01 -8.46
N SER A 104 -25.01 4.75 -8.09
CA SER A 104 -24.15 3.83 -8.85
C SER A 104 -24.59 3.76 -10.32
N GLY A 105 -23.64 3.97 -11.24
CA GLY A 105 -23.86 3.97 -12.67
C GLY A 105 -22.66 4.53 -13.45
N PRO A 106 -22.69 4.46 -14.79
CA PRO A 106 -21.58 4.89 -15.65
C PRO A 106 -21.15 6.34 -15.42
N GLU A 107 -22.09 7.25 -15.19
CA GLU A 107 -21.82 8.67 -14.97
C GLU A 107 -21.01 8.88 -13.68
N ARG A 108 -21.36 8.14 -12.61
CA ARG A 108 -20.59 8.19 -11.37
C ARG A 108 -19.20 7.61 -11.56
N THR A 109 -19.07 6.50 -12.29
CA THR A 109 -17.77 5.90 -12.57
C THR A 109 -16.86 6.89 -13.30
N ARG A 110 -17.33 7.53 -14.38
CA ARG A 110 -16.55 8.56 -15.11
C ARG A 110 -16.14 9.73 -14.21
N ALA A 111 -17.03 10.18 -13.33
CA ALA A 111 -16.71 11.25 -12.39
C ALA A 111 -15.66 10.83 -11.35
N LEU A 112 -15.73 9.59 -10.85
CA LEU A 112 -14.72 9.06 -9.93
C LEU A 112 -13.39 8.76 -10.63
N GLU A 113 -13.39 8.37 -11.91
CA GLU A 113 -12.17 8.22 -12.72
C GLU A 113 -11.40 9.53 -12.84
N HIS A 114 -12.12 10.67 -12.91
CA HIS A 114 -11.48 11.97 -12.91
C HIS A 114 -10.68 12.20 -11.62
N VAL A 115 -11.23 11.84 -10.44
CA VAL A 115 -10.52 11.92 -9.15
C VAL A 115 -9.24 11.09 -9.17
N VAL A 116 -9.28 9.89 -9.74
CA VAL A 116 -8.09 9.03 -9.84
C VAL A 116 -7.05 9.61 -10.79
N THR A 117 -7.49 10.24 -11.88
CA THR A 117 -6.61 10.92 -12.84
C THR A 117 -5.92 12.14 -12.22
N GLU A 118 -6.64 12.91 -11.41
CA GLU A 118 -6.07 14.03 -10.66
C GLU A 118 -5.06 13.54 -9.60
N ALA A 119 -5.39 12.46 -8.88
CA ALA A 119 -4.44 11.81 -7.97
C ALA A 119 -3.16 11.35 -8.72
N ALA A 120 -3.30 10.71 -9.88
CA ALA A 120 -2.16 10.33 -10.71
C ALA A 120 -1.33 11.55 -11.16
N SER A 121 -1.94 12.70 -11.38
CA SER A 121 -1.23 13.93 -11.74
C SER A 121 -0.45 14.51 -10.54
N LEU A 122 -1.04 14.49 -9.34
CA LEU A 122 -0.40 14.92 -8.09
C LEU A 122 0.85 14.10 -7.74
N SER A 123 0.87 12.81 -8.12
CA SER A 123 2.01 11.90 -7.88
C SER A 123 3.33 12.34 -8.51
N ARG A 124 3.28 13.29 -9.46
CA ARG A 124 4.47 13.86 -10.12
C ARG A 124 5.26 14.79 -9.21
N SER A 125 4.70 15.18 -8.06
CA SER A 125 5.46 15.87 -7.02
C SER A 125 6.37 14.87 -6.30
N ASP A 126 7.65 15.22 -6.12
CA ASP A 126 8.59 14.44 -5.31
C ASP A 126 8.38 14.63 -3.79
N ALA A 127 7.21 15.13 -3.39
CA ALA A 127 6.88 15.40 -1.99
C ALA A 127 6.21 14.20 -1.29
N LEU A 128 5.92 13.13 -2.03
CA LEU A 128 5.26 11.93 -1.55
C LEU A 128 6.27 10.78 -1.45
N GLU A 129 6.28 10.12 -0.30
CA GLU A 129 7.11 8.94 -0.09
C GLU A 129 6.31 7.64 -0.31
N PRO A 130 6.93 6.58 -0.88
CA PRO A 130 6.23 5.32 -1.17
C PRO A 130 5.60 4.69 0.07
N VAL A 131 6.31 4.75 1.21
CA VAL A 131 5.84 4.19 2.48
C VAL A 131 4.56 4.86 2.98
N ASP A 132 4.45 6.19 2.79
CA ASP A 132 3.26 6.93 3.19
C ASP A 132 2.08 6.50 2.31
N VAL A 133 2.27 6.46 0.99
CA VAL A 133 1.22 6.08 0.04
C VAL A 133 0.74 4.64 0.25
N ALA A 134 1.65 3.71 0.57
CA ALA A 134 1.29 2.33 0.94
C ALA A 134 0.46 2.31 2.24
N THR A 135 0.88 3.06 3.27
CA THR A 135 0.15 3.19 4.54
C THR A 135 -1.25 3.77 4.32
N TRP A 136 -1.40 4.77 3.46
CA TRP A 136 -2.69 5.36 3.10
C TRP A 136 -3.63 4.37 2.44
N PHE A 137 -3.08 3.38 1.73
CA PHE A 137 -3.87 2.30 1.18
C PHE A 137 -4.27 1.31 2.28
N ASP A 138 -3.32 0.80 3.06
CA ASP A 138 -3.63 -0.26 4.02
C ASP A 138 -4.53 0.19 5.18
N GLU A 139 -4.32 1.40 5.69
CA GLU A 139 -5.06 1.95 6.82
C GLU A 139 -6.20 2.89 6.39
N GLY A 140 -6.30 3.17 5.09
CA GLY A 140 -7.18 4.20 4.57
C GLY A 140 -8.65 3.85 4.54
N THR A 141 -9.47 4.90 4.71
CA THR A 141 -10.85 4.92 4.20
C THR A 141 -10.91 4.61 2.69
N PRO A 142 -12.08 4.23 2.13
CA PRO A 142 -12.21 3.96 0.69
C PRO A 142 -11.76 5.10 -0.24
N GLU A 143 -11.87 6.35 0.24
CA GLU A 143 -11.38 7.56 -0.44
C GLU A 143 -9.85 7.71 -0.37
N ALA A 144 -9.22 7.36 0.75
CA ALA A 144 -7.75 7.35 0.85
C ALA A 144 -7.16 6.22 -0.01
N ARG A 145 -7.76 5.03 0.05
CA ARG A 145 -7.36 3.85 -0.74
C ARG A 145 -7.34 4.10 -2.24
N ILE A 146 -8.41 4.67 -2.76
CA ILE A 146 -8.53 4.92 -4.20
C ILE A 146 -7.59 6.04 -4.67
N THR A 147 -7.36 7.05 -3.83
CA THR A 147 -6.36 8.09 -4.09
C THR A 147 -4.95 7.50 -4.08
N ALA A 148 -4.62 6.63 -3.12
CA ALA A 148 -3.34 5.93 -3.08
C ALA A 148 -3.11 5.11 -4.37
N LEU A 149 -4.10 4.33 -4.82
CA LEU A 149 -4.01 3.61 -6.11
C LEU A 149 -3.77 4.56 -7.29
N GLY A 150 -4.43 5.72 -7.33
CA GLY A 150 -4.19 6.75 -8.36
C GLY A 150 -2.77 7.30 -8.33
N LEU A 151 -2.24 7.59 -7.13
CA LEU A 151 -0.87 8.05 -6.94
C LEU A 151 0.15 7.03 -7.44
N MET A 152 -0.06 5.75 -7.10
CA MET A 152 0.76 4.62 -7.55
C MET A 152 0.73 4.45 -9.08
N GLN A 153 -0.43 4.68 -9.71
CA GLN A 153 -0.56 4.64 -11.18
C GLN A 153 0.22 5.78 -11.85
N GLY A 154 0.25 6.96 -11.24
CA GLY A 154 0.90 8.15 -11.81
C GLY A 154 2.43 8.17 -11.70
N ASN A 155 3.02 7.50 -10.71
CA ASN A 155 4.46 7.53 -10.46
C ASN A 155 5.05 6.14 -10.16
N PRO A 156 5.96 5.60 -11.00
CA PRO A 156 6.60 4.31 -10.77
C PRO A 156 7.30 4.16 -9.41
N ARG A 157 7.81 5.25 -8.82
CA ARG A 157 8.46 5.21 -7.51
C ARG A 157 7.50 4.86 -6.39
N LEU A 158 6.22 5.19 -6.54
CA LEU A 158 5.18 4.98 -5.53
C LEU A 158 4.50 3.61 -5.69
N ARG A 159 4.74 2.88 -6.79
CA ARG A 159 4.06 1.61 -7.07
C ARG A 159 4.35 0.59 -5.98
N ASP A 160 3.28 -0.03 -5.52
CA ASP A 160 3.34 -1.10 -4.55
C ASP A 160 2.58 -2.32 -5.10
N PHE A 161 3.28 -3.44 -5.22
CA PHE A 161 2.72 -4.69 -5.75
C PHE A 161 1.74 -5.33 -4.76
N ASP A 162 2.03 -5.25 -3.46
CA ASP A 162 1.21 -5.85 -2.42
C ASP A 162 -0.11 -5.08 -2.29
N ALA A 163 -0.08 -3.75 -2.44
CA ALA A 163 -1.28 -2.91 -2.54
C ALA A 163 -2.15 -3.30 -3.76
N ALA A 164 -1.53 -3.57 -4.92
CA ALA A 164 -2.24 -4.02 -6.10
C ALA A 164 -2.92 -5.38 -5.88
N LEU A 165 -2.22 -6.36 -5.31
CA LEU A 165 -2.79 -7.66 -4.95
C LEU A 165 -3.93 -7.52 -3.94
N HIS A 166 -3.71 -6.72 -2.90
CA HIS A 166 -4.68 -6.49 -1.85
C HIS A 166 -5.95 -5.83 -2.40
N ALA A 167 -5.85 -4.86 -3.32
CA ALA A 167 -6.99 -4.24 -3.99
C ALA A 167 -7.79 -5.23 -4.87
N ILE A 168 -7.11 -6.23 -5.44
CA ILE A 168 -7.76 -7.27 -6.26
C ILE A 168 -8.49 -8.28 -5.38
N GLU A 169 -7.88 -8.69 -4.27
CA GLU A 169 -8.37 -9.75 -3.39
C GLU A 169 -9.40 -9.27 -2.36
N ASN A 170 -9.13 -8.17 -1.66
CA ASN A 170 -9.97 -7.64 -0.57
C ASN A 170 -10.61 -6.28 -0.95
N LEU A 171 -11.24 -6.24 -2.12
CA LEU A 171 -11.87 -5.03 -2.67
C LEU A 171 -12.98 -4.48 -1.76
N GLN A 172 -13.02 -3.15 -1.55
CA GLN A 172 -14.19 -2.48 -0.95
C GLN A 172 -15.25 -2.11 -2.00
N SER A 173 -14.87 -2.14 -3.28
CA SER A 173 -15.77 -1.91 -4.42
C SER A 173 -15.19 -2.44 -5.74
N ALA A 174 -16.05 -2.73 -6.72
CA ALA A 174 -15.62 -3.09 -8.07
C ALA A 174 -14.75 -1.99 -8.72
N PHE A 175 -14.98 -0.72 -8.37
CA PHE A 175 -14.17 0.42 -8.83
C PHE A 175 -12.74 0.35 -8.31
N GLU A 176 -12.57 0.05 -7.01
CA GLU A 176 -11.25 -0.15 -6.41
C GLU A 176 -10.54 -1.36 -7.02
N GLN A 177 -11.25 -2.47 -7.20
CA GLN A 177 -10.67 -3.67 -7.82
C GLN A 177 -10.18 -3.40 -9.25
N TYR A 178 -10.94 -2.63 -10.04
CA TYR A 178 -10.52 -2.21 -11.37
C TYR A 178 -9.20 -1.45 -11.33
N HIS A 179 -9.04 -0.49 -10.40
CA HIS A 179 -7.79 0.23 -10.26
C HIS A 179 -6.64 -0.63 -9.67
N GLY A 180 -6.95 -1.64 -8.86
CA GLY A 180 -6.00 -2.67 -8.43
C GLY A 180 -5.48 -3.51 -9.61
N LEU A 181 -6.37 -3.97 -10.48
CA LEU A 181 -6.02 -4.69 -11.71
C LEU A 181 -5.19 -3.81 -12.66
N HIS A 182 -5.58 -2.55 -12.83
CA HIS A 182 -4.84 -1.62 -13.68
C HIS A 182 -3.43 -1.33 -13.13
N LEU A 183 -3.30 -1.13 -11.82
CA LEU A 183 -1.98 -0.99 -11.18
C LEU A 183 -1.14 -2.26 -11.37
N ALA A 184 -1.72 -3.44 -11.18
CA ALA A 184 -1.04 -4.70 -11.42
C ALA A 184 -0.55 -4.82 -12.87
N GLU A 185 -1.38 -4.46 -13.84
CA GLU A 185 -1.01 -4.40 -15.27
C GLU A 185 0.20 -3.49 -15.50
N MET A 186 0.21 -2.29 -14.92
CA MET A 186 1.31 -1.34 -15.06
C MET A 186 2.62 -1.84 -14.43
N THR A 187 2.55 -2.65 -13.37
CA THR A 187 3.72 -3.25 -12.71
C THR A 187 4.24 -4.50 -13.42
N LEU A 188 3.47 -5.10 -14.33
CA LEU A 188 3.82 -6.35 -15.01
C LEU A 188 5.24 -6.39 -15.58
N PRO A 189 5.81 -5.33 -16.19
CA PRO A 189 7.18 -5.40 -16.73
C PRO A 189 8.25 -5.64 -15.66
N GLU A 190 7.99 -5.24 -14.42
CA GLU A 190 8.94 -5.20 -13.30
C GLU A 190 8.83 -6.44 -12.39
N LEU A 191 7.76 -7.23 -12.52
CA LEU A 191 7.50 -8.36 -11.63
C LEU A 191 8.47 -9.54 -11.81
N THR A 192 8.90 -10.09 -10.68
CA THR A 192 9.62 -11.36 -10.61
C THR A 192 8.71 -12.54 -11.00
N ARG A 193 9.32 -13.71 -11.27
CA ARG A 193 8.54 -14.94 -11.54
C ARG A 193 7.61 -15.31 -10.38
N GLY A 194 8.04 -15.10 -9.13
CA GLY A 194 7.24 -15.36 -7.94
C GLY A 194 6.00 -14.47 -7.89
N GLN A 195 6.18 -13.16 -8.02
CA GLN A 195 5.09 -12.18 -8.05
C GLN A 195 4.10 -12.42 -9.20
N ARG A 196 4.59 -12.82 -10.39
CA ARG A 196 3.68 -13.19 -11.49
C ARG A 196 2.82 -14.41 -11.18
N ALA A 197 3.40 -15.41 -10.53
CA ALA A 197 2.64 -16.60 -10.12
C ALA A 197 1.60 -16.25 -9.06
N GLU A 198 1.97 -15.40 -8.10
CA GLU A 198 1.05 -14.89 -7.08
C GLU A 198 -0.10 -14.08 -7.66
N LEU A 199 0.19 -13.12 -8.55
CA LEU A 199 -0.82 -12.34 -9.26
C LEU A 199 -1.77 -13.24 -10.05
N THR A 200 -1.24 -14.28 -10.70
CA THR A 200 -2.06 -15.27 -11.42
C THR A 200 -3.06 -15.95 -10.48
N VAL A 201 -2.60 -16.42 -9.32
CA VAL A 201 -3.45 -17.07 -8.31
C VAL A 201 -4.55 -16.13 -7.81
N VAL A 202 -4.20 -14.87 -7.52
CA VAL A 202 -5.14 -13.86 -7.03
C VAL A 202 -6.18 -13.49 -8.09
N VAL A 203 -5.77 -13.25 -9.33
CA VAL A 203 -6.70 -12.94 -10.43
C VAL A 203 -7.62 -14.11 -10.74
N GLU A 204 -7.11 -15.35 -10.78
CA GLU A 204 -7.96 -16.53 -10.95
C GLU A 204 -9.01 -16.69 -9.85
N ARG A 205 -8.62 -16.39 -8.59
CA ARG A 205 -9.55 -16.41 -7.46
C ARG A 205 -10.63 -15.35 -7.61
N ALA A 206 -10.25 -14.13 -8.00
CA ALA A 206 -11.19 -13.05 -8.27
C ALA A 206 -12.19 -13.42 -9.39
N LEU A 207 -11.71 -13.97 -10.51
CA LEU A 207 -12.56 -14.41 -11.63
C LEU A 207 -13.55 -15.51 -11.24
N ARG A 208 -13.11 -16.48 -10.43
CA ARG A 208 -14.00 -17.54 -9.90
C ARG A 208 -15.10 -16.94 -9.02
N SER A 209 -14.75 -16.00 -8.14
CA SER A 209 -15.73 -15.30 -7.28
C SER A 209 -16.84 -14.63 -8.11
N PHE A 210 -16.47 -13.94 -9.20
CA PHE A 210 -17.44 -13.36 -10.14
C PHE A 210 -18.31 -14.41 -10.83
N GLY A 211 -17.74 -15.53 -11.27
CA GLY A 211 -18.50 -16.63 -11.88
C GLY A 211 -19.52 -17.27 -10.93
N TYR A 212 -19.19 -17.39 -9.64
CA TYR A 212 -20.13 -17.86 -8.62
C TYR A 212 -21.23 -16.83 -8.34
N ALA A 213 -20.92 -15.53 -8.36
CA ALA A 213 -21.93 -14.49 -8.19
C ALA A 213 -22.93 -14.47 -9.36
N ALA A 214 -22.46 -14.56 -10.62
CA ALA A 214 -23.31 -14.57 -11.80
C ALA A 214 -24.22 -15.81 -11.89
N THR A 215 -23.72 -16.98 -11.47
CA THR A 215 -24.53 -18.21 -11.42
C THR A 215 -25.56 -18.19 -10.28
N ALA A 216 -25.27 -17.50 -9.17
CA ALA A 216 -26.20 -17.32 -8.05
C ALA A 216 -27.31 -16.28 -8.34
N THR A 217 -27.05 -15.26 -9.16
CA THR A 217 -28.05 -14.24 -9.54
C THR A 217 -28.93 -14.65 -10.72
N GLY A 218 -28.67 -15.79 -11.36
CA GLY A 218 -29.46 -16.28 -12.50
C GLY A 218 -29.26 -15.47 -13.78
N GLU A 219 -28.29 -14.55 -13.83
CA GLU A 219 -27.92 -13.86 -15.06
C GLU A 219 -27.12 -14.81 -15.95
N LYS A 220 -27.78 -15.32 -16.99
CA LYS A 220 -27.12 -16.05 -18.07
C LYS A 220 -26.10 -15.11 -18.72
N PRO A 221 -24.87 -15.56 -19.02
CA PRO A 221 -23.93 -14.77 -19.79
C PRO A 221 -24.53 -14.51 -21.19
N GLU A 222 -24.83 -13.24 -21.49
CA GLU A 222 -25.13 -12.77 -22.84
C GLU A 222 -23.89 -13.00 -23.71
N GLY A 223 -23.95 -13.98 -24.60
CA GLY A 223 -22.84 -14.27 -25.52
C GLY A 223 -22.77 -15.68 -26.11
N ALA A 224 -23.66 -16.60 -25.74
CA ALA A 224 -23.68 -17.95 -26.32
C ALA A 224 -25.00 -18.28 -27.01
N SER A 225 -25.17 -17.80 -28.24
CA SER A 225 -26.05 -18.30 -29.32
C SER A 225 -25.73 -17.49 -30.57
N SER A 226 -25.49 -18.02 -31.77
CA SER A 226 -25.75 -19.34 -32.34
C SER A 226 -25.01 -19.41 -33.68
N GLU A 227 -24.16 -20.43 -33.88
CA GLU A 227 -23.93 -20.97 -35.23
C GLU A 227 -24.71 -22.29 -35.33
N ARG A 228 -25.75 -22.26 -36.16
CA ARG A 228 -26.33 -23.41 -36.85
C ARG A 228 -26.76 -22.94 -38.23
#